data_AF-A0AAN4TIL7-F1
#
_entry.id   AF-A0AAN4TIL7-F1
#
_cell.length_a   1.000
_cell.length_b   1.000
_cell.length_c   1.000
_cell.angle_alpha   90.00
_cell.angle_beta   90.00
_cell.angle_gamma   90.00
#
_symmetry.space_group_name_H-M   'P 1'
#
loop_
_entity.id
_entity.type
_entity.pdbx_description
1 polymer ?
#
loop_
_entity_poly.entity_id
_entity_poly.type
_entity_poly.pdbx_seq_one_letter_code
_entity_poly.pdbx_strand_id
1 'polypeptide(L)'
;MEDRLRGLGRNNKTMNLKPFDTGPGGIVSLGNGLVLNNLTGSSYGYTMANGSFGDVSITPQSMAVLQDIFTRTLNTFRWTGPKEHCPN
;
A
#
# COMPACT_ATOMS: atom_id res chain seq x y z
N MET A 1 -1.30 -15.96 1.37
CA MET A 1 -1.72 -15.41 0.06
C MET A 1 -2.90 -14.49 0.31
N GLU A 2 -2.83 -13.23 -0.10
CA GLU A 2 -3.85 -12.22 0.18
C GLU A 2 -5.19 -12.52 -0.52
N ASP A 3 -6.33 -12.39 0.15
CA ASP A 3 -7.64 -12.74 -0.42
C ASP A 3 -7.99 -11.98 -1.70
N ARG A 4 -7.48 -10.74 -1.84
CA ARG A 4 -7.66 -9.91 -3.02
C ARG A 4 -6.97 -10.47 -4.26
N LEU A 5 -5.82 -11.15 -4.11
CA LEU A 5 -5.15 -11.87 -5.20
C LEU A 5 -6.01 -13.01 -5.76
N ARG A 6 -6.89 -13.56 -4.92
CA ARG A 6 -7.81 -14.64 -5.28
C ARG A 6 -9.11 -14.11 -5.89
N GLY A 7 -9.21 -12.80 -6.12
CA GLY A 7 -10.44 -12.14 -6.56
C GLY A 7 -11.52 -12.12 -5.47
N LEU A 8 -11.15 -12.29 -4.20
CA LEU A 8 -12.08 -12.28 -3.08
C LEU A 8 -12.08 -10.93 -2.37
N GLY A 9 -13.27 -10.39 -2.17
CA GLY A 9 -13.55 -9.20 -1.38
C GLY A 9 -14.04 -9.56 0.01
N ARG A 10 -14.84 -8.66 0.59
CA ARG A 10 -15.37 -8.83 1.95
C ARG A 10 -16.14 -10.14 2.09
N ASN A 11 -15.92 -10.85 3.20
CA ASN A 11 -16.57 -12.13 3.53
C ASN A 11 -16.35 -13.24 2.49
N ASN A 12 -15.18 -13.29 1.84
CA ASN A 12 -14.83 -14.28 0.81
C ASN A 12 -15.79 -14.29 -0.40
N LYS A 13 -16.49 -13.19 -0.66
CA LYS A 13 -17.32 -13.05 -1.85
C LYS A 13 -16.47 -12.62 -3.04
N THR A 14 -16.81 -13.07 -4.24
CA THR A 14 -16.17 -12.57 -5.47
C THR A 14 -16.22 -11.06 -5.53
N MET A 15 -15.06 -10.45 -5.74
CA MET A 15 -14.90 -9.01 -5.84
C MET A 15 -15.29 -8.55 -7.24
N ASN A 16 -16.11 -7.50 -7.32
CA ASN A 16 -16.43 -6.86 -8.59
C ASN A 16 -15.48 -5.69 -8.85
N LEU A 17 -14.46 -5.91 -9.69
CA LEU A 17 -13.44 -4.93 -10.01
C LEU A 17 -14.01 -3.80 -10.86
N LYS A 18 -13.92 -2.57 -10.35
CA LYS A 18 -14.43 -1.38 -11.01
C LYS A 18 -13.35 -0.72 -11.87
N PRO A 19 -13.74 0.06 -12.88
CA PRO A 19 -12.81 0.91 -13.60
C PRO A 19 -12.06 1.86 -12.64
N PHE A 20 -10.82 2.19 -12.98
CA PHE A 20 -10.02 3.15 -12.24
C PHE A 20 -8.97 3.83 -13.13
N ASP A 21 -8.48 4.95 -12.63
CA ASP A 21 -7.35 5.71 -13.18
C ASP A 21 -6.48 6.13 -11.99
N THR A 22 -5.19 5.76 -11.98
CA THR A 22 -4.27 6.11 -10.90
C THR A 22 -3.62 7.49 -11.07
N GLY A 23 -4.05 8.26 -12.09
CA GLY A 23 -3.60 9.62 -12.35
C GLY A 23 -2.50 9.73 -13.41
N PRO A 24 -1.94 10.95 -13.61
CA PRO A 24 -0.98 11.23 -14.67
C PRO A 24 0.27 10.32 -14.61
N GLY A 25 0.58 9.65 -15.72
CA GLY A 25 1.71 8.70 -15.81
C GLY A 25 1.45 7.35 -15.12
N GLY A 26 0.23 7.11 -14.67
CA GLY A 26 -0.20 5.91 -13.97
C GLY A 26 -0.85 4.84 -14.86
N ILE A 27 -1.70 4.02 -14.23
CA ILE A 27 -2.41 2.90 -14.85
C ILE A 27 -3.88 3.28 -14.99
N VAL A 28 -4.45 3.04 -16.17
CA VAL A 28 -5.88 3.17 -16.43
C VAL A 28 -6.44 1.79 -16.74
N SER A 29 -7.56 1.44 -16.11
CA SER A 29 -8.30 0.20 -16.37
C SER A 29 -9.78 0.51 -16.54
N LEU A 30 -10.38 -0.02 -17.62
CA LEU A 30 -11.82 0.05 -17.87
C LEU A 30 -12.62 -1.04 -17.11
N GLY A 31 -11.96 -1.79 -16.22
CA GLY A 31 -12.53 -2.92 -15.47
C GLY A 31 -11.56 -4.11 -15.43
N ASN A 32 -11.75 -5.01 -14.48
CA ASN A 32 -10.94 -6.23 -14.28
C ASN A 32 -9.46 -6.02 -13.90
N GLY A 33 -9.02 -4.79 -13.64
CA GLY A 33 -7.69 -4.52 -13.10
C GLY A 33 -7.66 -4.65 -11.57
N LEU A 34 -6.66 -5.35 -11.05
CA LEU A 34 -6.37 -5.43 -9.62
C LEU A 34 -5.06 -4.69 -9.32
N VAL A 35 -5.12 -3.76 -8.37
CA VAL A 35 -3.95 -3.01 -7.89
C VAL A 35 -3.76 -3.31 -6.41
N LEU A 36 -2.60 -3.82 -6.02
CA LEU A 36 -2.33 -4.13 -4.61
C LEU A 36 -1.44 -3.07 -3.95
N ASN A 37 -0.44 -2.61 -4.68
CA ASN A 37 0.50 -1.59 -4.24
C ASN A 37 0.82 -0.73 -5.47
N ASN A 38 0.33 0.50 -5.49
CA ASN A 38 0.68 1.48 -6.51
C ASN A 38 1.14 2.76 -5.84
N LEU A 39 2.36 3.19 -6.17
CA LEU A 39 2.86 4.51 -5.79
C LEU A 39 2.94 5.34 -7.07
N THR A 40 2.04 6.33 -7.18
CA THR A 40 2.00 7.24 -8.32
C THR A 40 2.17 8.67 -7.78
N GLY A 41 3.29 9.30 -8.11
CA GLY A 41 3.69 10.58 -7.50
C GLY A 41 3.79 10.46 -5.98
N SER A 42 3.02 11.27 -5.26
CA SER A 42 2.90 11.23 -3.80
C SER A 42 1.58 10.61 -3.34
N SER A 43 0.94 9.76 -4.14
CA SER A 43 -0.24 9.00 -3.72
C SER A 43 0.06 7.51 -3.72
N TYR A 44 -0.36 6.83 -2.65
CA TYR A 44 -0.31 5.38 -2.56
C TYR A 44 -1.72 4.82 -2.67
N GLY A 45 -1.95 3.95 -3.66
CA GLY A 45 -3.26 3.40 -3.95
C GLY A 45 -3.30 1.88 -4.09
N TYR A 46 -4.50 1.35 -3.89
CA TYR A 46 -4.81 -0.07 -3.89
C TYR A 46 -6.30 -0.31 -4.19
N THR A 47 -6.64 -1.52 -4.61
CA THR A 47 -8.01 -1.96 -4.79
C THR A 47 -8.61 -2.36 -3.44
N MET A 48 -9.70 -1.69 -3.09
CA MET A 48 -10.46 -1.92 -1.87
C MET A 48 -11.27 -3.23 -1.97
N ALA A 49 -11.77 -3.73 -0.83
CA ALA A 49 -12.54 -4.97 -0.77
C ALA A 49 -13.88 -4.96 -1.53
N ASN A 50 -14.36 -3.77 -1.93
CA ASN A 50 -15.54 -3.56 -2.78
C ASN A 50 -15.19 -3.46 -4.29
N GLY A 51 -13.91 -3.63 -4.64
CA GLY A 51 -13.37 -3.58 -6.00
C GLY A 51 -13.15 -2.18 -6.59
N SER A 52 -13.39 -1.09 -5.84
CA SER A 52 -12.96 0.25 -6.27
C SER A 52 -11.48 0.47 -5.98
N PHE A 53 -10.83 1.30 -6.80
CA PHE A 53 -9.54 1.86 -6.45
C PHE A 53 -9.69 2.89 -5.33
N GLY A 54 -8.79 2.85 -4.37
CA GLY A 54 -8.66 3.82 -3.30
C GLY A 54 -7.23 4.26 -3.19
N ASP A 55 -7.00 5.54 -2.98
CA ASP A 55 -5.69 6.10 -2.80
C ASP A 55 -5.62 7.01 -1.58
N VAL A 56 -4.41 7.15 -1.06
CA VAL A 56 -4.10 7.97 0.10
C VAL A 56 -2.90 8.83 -0.26
N SER A 57 -3.07 10.15 -0.11
CA SER A 57 -1.97 11.09 -0.30
C SER A 57 -0.92 10.92 0.80
N ILE A 58 0.33 10.77 0.37
CA ILE A 58 1.52 10.81 1.19
C ILE A 58 2.02 12.26 1.21
N THR A 59 2.04 12.85 2.39
CA THR A 59 2.51 14.22 2.60
C THR A 59 3.83 14.23 3.36
N PRO A 60 4.63 15.31 3.27
CA PRO A 60 5.82 15.46 4.11
C PRO A 60 5.51 15.31 5.61
N GLN A 61 4.35 15.80 6.04
CA GLN A 61 3.88 15.71 7.42
C GLN A 61 3.58 14.26 7.83
N SER A 62 2.86 13.49 7.00
CA SER A 62 2.59 12.08 7.30
C SER A 62 3.88 11.25 7.33
N MET A 63 4.85 11.59 6.49
CA MET A 63 6.16 10.93 6.47
C MET A 63 7.00 11.26 7.70
N ALA A 64 6.96 12.51 8.19
CA ALA A 64 7.63 12.89 9.43
C ALA A 64 7.06 12.12 10.64
N VAL A 65 5.74 11.96 10.71
CA VAL A 65 5.07 11.17 11.75
C VAL A 65 5.46 9.70 11.66
N LEU A 66 5.48 9.12 10.45
CA LEU A 66 5.91 7.74 10.24
C LEU A 66 7.36 7.52 10.69
N GLN A 67 8.27 8.43 10.31
CA GLN A 67 9.69 8.38 10.69
C GLN A 67 9.85 8.41 12.21
N ASP A 68 9.13 9.30 12.90
CA ASP A 68 9.17 9.40 14.36
C ASP A 68 8.68 8.09 15.02
N ILE A 69 7.52 7.57 14.61
CA ILE A 69 6.96 6.32 15.16
C ILE A 69 7.94 5.16 14.95
N PHE A 70 8.48 5.03 13.74
CA PHE A 70 9.42 3.96 13.40
C PHE A 70 10.69 4.06 14.24
N THR A 71 11.29 5.26 14.32
CA THR A 71 12.51 5.50 15.10
C THR A 71 12.29 5.23 16.59
N ARG A 72 11.18 5.72 17.16
CA ARG A 72 10.83 5.43 18.56
C ARG A 72 10.64 3.94 18.79
N THR A 73 9.96 3.26 17.89
CA THR A 73 9.72 1.81 17.96
C THR A 73 11.05 1.05 17.96
N LEU A 74 11.95 1.34 17.02
CA LEU A 74 13.29 0.73 16.98
C LEU A 74 14.08 0.98 18.27
N ASN A 75 14.01 2.19 18.82
CA ASN A 75 14.71 2.55 20.05
C ASN A 75 14.16 1.86 21.31
N THR A 76 12.96 1.24 21.26
CA THR A 76 12.44 0.46 22.39
C THR A 76 13.12 -0.90 22.57
N PHE A 77 13.75 -1.42 21.52
CA PHE A 77 14.42 -2.72 21.55
C PHE A 77 15.85 -2.58 22.05
N ARG A 78 16.30 -3.57 22.84
CA ARG A 78 17.73 -3.74 23.14
C ARG A 78 18.37 -4.53 22.01
N TRP A 79 19.05 -3.81 21.12
CA TRP A 79 19.80 -4.41 20.04
C TRP A 79 21.05 -5.09 20.58
N THR A 80 21.30 -6.31 20.14
CA THR A 80 22.50 -7.09 20.47
C THR A 80 23.20 -7.53 19.20
N GLY A 81 24.52 -7.61 19.24
CA GLY A 81 25.34 -7.87 18.06
C GLY A 81 25.95 -6.59 17.49
N PRO A 82 26.86 -6.72 16.51
CA PRO A 82 27.43 -5.58 15.83
C PRO A 82 26.36 -4.79 15.06
N LYS A 83 26.62 -3.51 14.80
CA LYS A 83 25.78 -2.72 13.90
C LYS A 83 25.93 -3.31 12.49
N GLU A 84 24.85 -3.90 11.99
CA GLU A 84 24.81 -4.49 10.65
C GLU A 84 23.76 -3.77 9.80
N HIS A 85 24.14 -3.48 8.55
CA HIS A 85 23.18 -3.18 7.48
C HIS A 85 23.15 -4.43 6.58
N CYS A 86 22.01 -5.12 6.52
CA CYS A 86 21.79 -6.28 5.64
C CYS A 86 20.61 -5.98 4.70
N PRO A 87 20.64 -6.36 3.40
CA PRO A 87 21.76 -6.64 2.49
C PRO A 87 21.89 -5.62 1.34
N ASN A 88 23.02 -5.78 0.62
CA ASN A 88 23.58 -5.04 -0.54
C ASN A 88 22.60 -4.53 -1.59
#